data_AF-A0A381ZBB8-F1
#
_entry.id   AF-A0A381ZBB8-F1
#
_cell.length_a   1.000
_cell.length_b   1.000
_cell.length_c   1.000
_cell.angle_alpha   90.00
_cell.angle_beta   90.00
_cell.angle_gamma   90.00
#
_symmetry.space_group_name_H-M   'P 1'
#
loop_
_entity.id
_entity.type
_entity.pdbx_description
1 polymer ?
#
loop_
_entity_poly.entity_id
_entity_poly.type
_entity_poly.pdbx_seq_one_letter_code
_entity_poly.pdbx_strand_id
1 'polypeptide(L)' 'MNDLIKKILDERDITALLVEYCRALDNMDLNAIAELFSEDCVVKFGPDDQLNSCGPKAVAKSLERMWRW' A
#
# COMPACT_ATOMS: atom_id res chain seq x y z
N MET A 1 -8.24 -1.64 29.54
CA MET A 1 -8.88 -0.39 29.09
C MET A 1 -8.00 0.36 28.11
N ASN A 2 -6.74 0.69 28.45
CA ASN A 2 -5.80 1.32 27.50
C ASN A 2 -5.58 0.49 26.22
N ASP A 3 -5.51 -0.83 26.35
CA ASP A 3 -5.32 -1.74 25.20
C ASP A 3 -6.50 -1.74 24.23
N LEU A 4 -7.74 -1.65 24.76
CA LEU A 4 -8.95 -1.57 23.93
C LEU A 4 -9.05 -0.23 23.20
N ILE A 5 -8.72 0.87 23.87
CA ILE A 5 -8.68 2.20 23.24
C ILE A 5 -7.63 2.23 22.13
N LYS A 6 -6.43 1.70 22.40
CA LYS A 6 -5.38 1.60 21.40
C LYS A 6 -5.85 0.80 20.17
N LYS A 7 -6.43 -0.37 20.39
CA LYS A 7 -6.96 -1.20 19.31
C LYS A 7 -7.97 -0.45 18.43
N ILE A 8 -8.89 0.29 19.04
CA ILE A 8 -9.88 1.09 18.30
C ILE A 8 -9.23 2.21 17.49
N LEU A 9 -8.19 2.86 18.02
CA LEU A 9 -7.45 3.88 17.29
C LEU A 9 -6.68 3.26 16.12
N ASP A 10 -5.96 2.16 16.36
CA ASP A 10 -5.20 1.43 15.34
C ASP A 10 -6.14 0.97 14.20
N GLU A 11 -7.33 0.45 14.52
CA GLU A 11 -8.34 0.05 13.53
C GLU A 11 -8.81 1.24 12.66
N ARG A 12 -8.98 2.42 13.26
CA ARG A 12 -9.36 3.63 12.53
C ARG A 12 -8.24 4.13 11.63
N ASP A 13 -7.00 4.10 12.11
CA ASP A 13 -5.83 4.54 11.35
C ASP A 13 -5.58 3.61 10.15
N ILE A 14 -5.69 2.29 10.35
CA ILE A 14 -5.61 1.30 9.26
C ILE A 14 -6.74 1.53 8.23
N THR A 15 -7.96 1.79 8.70
CA THR A 15 -9.10 2.05 7.80
C THR A 15 -8.87 3.30 6.96
N ALA A 16 -8.36 4.38 7.57
CA ALA A 16 -8.03 5.61 6.85
C ALA A 16 -6.94 5.35 5.80
N LEU A 17 -5.87 4.63 6.16
CA LEU A 17 -4.79 4.26 5.26
C LEU A 17 -5.29 3.45 4.05
N LEU A 18 -6.20 2.50 4.27
CA LEU A 18 -6.79 1.71 3.19
C LEU A 18 -7.64 2.56 2.24
N VAL A 19 -8.40 3.53 2.77
CA VAL A 19 -9.19 4.45 1.95
C VAL A 19 -8.28 5.34 1.10
N GLU A 20 -7.18 5.84 1.67
CA GLU A 20 -6.17 6.62 0.95
C GLU A 20 -5.49 5.79 -0.14
N TYR A 21 -5.11 4.54 0.17
CA TYR A 21 -4.56 3.61 -0.81
C TYR A 21 -5.51 3.39 -1.99
N CYS A 22 -6.79 3.09 -1.73
CA CYS A 22 -7.78 2.90 -2.80
C CYS A 22 -7.94 4.16 -3.65
N ARG A 23 -8.04 5.35 -3.03
CA ARG A 23 -8.16 6.62 -3.77
C ARG A 23 -6.92 6.92 -4.61
N ALA A 24 -5.73 6.69 -4.06
CA ALA A 24 -4.49 6.92 -4.78
C ALA A 24 -4.36 5.93 -5.96
N LEU A 25 -4.76 4.68 -5.76
CA LEU A 25 -4.80 3.66 -6.81
C LEU A 25 -5.83 3.97 -7.91
N ASP A 26 -7.05 4.35 -7.55
CA ASP A 26 -8.12 4.69 -8.51
C ASP A 26 -7.73 5.89 -9.39
N ASN A 27 -6.99 6.86 -8.82
CA ASN A 27 -6.46 8.02 -9.56
C ASN A 27 -5.09 7.74 -10.21
N MET A 28 -4.50 6.57 -9.97
CA MET A 28 -3.13 6.24 -10.36
C MET A 28 -2.08 7.28 -9.92
N ASP A 29 -2.25 7.86 -8.74
CA ASP A 29 -1.26 8.74 -8.11
C ASP A 29 -0.11 7.91 -7.52
N LEU A 30 0.85 7.57 -8.36
CA LEU A 30 1.98 6.69 -8.01
C LEU A 30 2.86 7.26 -6.88
N ASN A 31 2.95 8.59 -6.75
CA ASN A 31 3.71 9.21 -5.68
C ASN A 31 2.98 9.03 -4.35
N ALA A 32 1.69 9.34 -4.31
CA ALA A 32 0.87 9.11 -3.13
C ALA A 32 0.87 7.63 -2.73
N ILE A 33 0.76 6.70 -3.69
CA ILE A 33 0.85 5.26 -3.39
C ILE A 33 2.19 4.91 -2.74
N ALA A 34 3.32 5.39 -3.27
CA ALA A 34 4.63 5.10 -2.71
C ALA A 34 4.75 5.55 -1.25
N GLU A 35 4.18 6.70 -0.88
CA GLU A 35 4.26 7.23 0.49
C GLU A 35 3.49 6.40 1.53
N LEU A 36 2.53 5.58 1.09
CA LEU A 36 1.72 4.73 1.98
C LEU A 36 2.43 3.44 2.41
N PHE A 37 3.54 3.07 1.75
CA PHE A 37 4.28 1.84 2.05
C PHE A 37 5.54 2.11 2.87
N SER A 38 5.80 1.22 3.83
CA SER A 38 7.05 1.25 4.60
C SER A 38 8.26 0.89 3.73
N GLU A 39 9.44 1.34 4.12
CA GLU A 39 10.69 1.06 3.39
C GLU A 39 10.99 -0.44 3.25
N ASP A 40 10.56 -1.23 4.22
CA ASP A 40 10.74 -2.68 4.30
C ASP A 40 9.56 -3.48 3.73
N CYS A 41 8.57 -2.82 3.09
CA CYS A 41 7.40 -3.51 2.60
C CYS A 41 7.74 -4.56 1.54
N VAL A 42 7.01 -5.68 1.53
CA VAL A 42 7.07 -6.67 0.45
C VAL A 42 5.65 -6.92 -0.05
N VAL A 43 5.40 -6.56 -1.30
CA VAL A 43 4.12 -6.79 -1.98
C VAL A 43 4.28 -7.96 -2.93
N LYS A 44 3.45 -8.99 -2.77
CA LYS A 44 3.46 -10.19 -3.61
C LYS A 44 2.27 -10.22 -4.56
N PHE A 45 2.56 -10.24 -5.86
CA PHE A 45 1.54 -10.30 -6.92
C PHE A 45 1.43 -11.73 -7.45
N GLY A 46 0.82 -12.61 -6.67
CA GLY A 46 0.64 -14.02 -7.03
C GLY A 46 1.89 -14.89 -6.80
N PRO A 47 1.98 -16.05 -7.47
CA PRO A 47 3.03 -17.04 -7.22
C PRO A 47 4.35 -16.76 -7.97
N ASP A 48 4.39 -15.81 -8.90
CA ASP A 48 5.60 -15.46 -9.64
C ASP A 48 6.41 -14.42 -8.85
N ASP A 49 7.56 -14.85 -8.32
CA ASP A 49 8.44 -13.98 -7.55
C ASP A 49 8.97 -12.78 -8.34
N GLN A 50 8.98 -12.82 -9.68
CA GLN A 50 9.38 -11.68 -10.52
C GLN A 50 8.36 -10.53 -10.48
N LEU A 51 7.13 -10.79 -10.04
CA LEU A 51 6.10 -9.77 -9.89
C LEU A 51 6.18 -9.06 -8.53
N ASN A 52 6.90 -9.62 -7.55
CA ASN A 52 7.02 -9.06 -6.22
C ASN A 52 7.71 -7.68 -6.23
N SER A 53 7.36 -6.84 -5.25
CA SER A 53 7.94 -5.50 -5.07
C SER A 53 8.45 -5.33 -3.65
N CYS A 54 9.68 -4.83 -3.51
CA CYS A 54 10.31 -4.54 -2.22
C CYS A 54 10.51 -3.03 -2.05
N GLY A 55 9.87 -2.47 -1.03
CA GLY A 55 9.88 -1.05 -0.73
C GLY A 55 8.98 -0.20 -1.63
N PRO A 56 8.72 1.05 -1.22
CA PRO A 56 7.67 1.90 -1.77
C PRO A 56 7.88 2.24 -3.26
N LYS A 57 9.13 2.54 -3.64
CA LYS A 57 9.50 2.87 -5.03
C LYS A 57 9.27 1.69 -5.98
N ALA A 58 9.51 0.46 -5.52
CA ALA A 58 9.30 -0.73 -6.33
C ALA A 58 7.80 -0.99 -6.54
N VAL A 59 6.98 -0.77 -5.51
CA VAL A 59 5.52 -0.92 -5.59
C VAL A 59 4.94 0.05 -6.63
N ALA A 60 5.27 1.33 -6.55
CA ALA A 60 4.81 2.32 -7.52
C ALA A 60 5.20 1.97 -8.96
N LYS A 61 6.45 1.55 -9.18
CA LYS A 61 6.92 1.11 -10.51
C LYS A 61 6.20 -0.13 -11.02
N SER A 62 5.88 -1.08 -10.14
CA SER A 62 5.14 -2.29 -10.50
C SER A 62 3.71 -1.96 -10.90
N LEU A 63 3.03 -1.08 -10.15
CA LEU A 63 1.69 -0.61 -10.46
C LEU A 63 1.63 0.18 -11.78
N GLU A 64 2.61 1.06 -12.03
CA GLU A 64 2.74 1.76 -13.31
C GLU A 64 2.77 0.79 -14.50
N ARG A 65 3.53 -0.30 -14.38
CA ARG A 65 3.65 -1.32 -15.43
C ARG A 65 2.33 -2.06 -15.66
N MET A 66 1.59 -2.38 -14.60
CA MET A 66 0.34 -3.16 -14.69
C MET A 66 -0.82 -2.33 -15.26
N TRP A 67 -0.85 -1.02 -15.04
CA TRP A 67 -1.92 -0.14 -15.50
C TRP A 67 -1.86 0.19 -17.00
N ARG A 68 -0.75 -0.06 -17.69
CA ARG A 68 -0.59 0.26 -19.13
C ARG A 68 -1.27 -0.74 -20.09
N TRP A 69 -2.22 -1.53 -19.60
CA TRP A 69 -3.00 -2.53 -20.34
C TRP A 69 -4.49 -2.35 -20.06
#